data_AF-M2B8H9-F1
#
_entry.id   AF-M2B8H9-F1
#
_cell.length_a   1.000
_cell.length_b   1.000
_cell.length_c   1.000
_cell.angle_alpha   90.00
_cell.angle_beta   90.00
_cell.angle_gamma   90.00
#
_symmetry.space_group_name_H-M   'P 1'
#
loop_
_entity.id
_entity.type
_entity.pdbx_description
1 polymer ?
#
loop_
_entity_poly.entity_id
_entity_poly.type
_entity_poly.pdbx_seq_one_letter_code
_entity_poly.pdbx_strand_id
1 'polypeptide(L)'
;MTDPKSIKRVGELLALLPGVTHAKLRRSDASSVVDAVIGCESLAGFDAVARSACGANVLVTLGRSEATSFRKLESVPFLNCNVHFDDAEVECPSECERFGFYVASFLYNESIIDDSSLDELETAWSVNFSREP
;
A
#
# COMPACT_ATOMS: atom_id res chain seq x y z
N MET A 1 -11.76 7.76 -10.36
CA MET A 1 -10.62 8.53 -9.82
C MET A 1 -10.70 8.37 -8.33
N THR A 2 -9.57 8.13 -7.69
CA THR A 2 -9.43 7.87 -6.26
C THR A 2 -9.84 9.10 -5.47
N ASP A 3 -10.66 8.90 -4.45
CA ASP A 3 -11.05 9.96 -3.52
C ASP A 3 -9.85 10.42 -2.66
N PRO A 4 -9.63 11.73 -2.44
CA PRO A 4 -8.55 12.21 -1.57
C PRO A 4 -8.55 11.63 -0.15
N LYS A 5 -9.72 11.27 0.42
CA LYS A 5 -9.76 10.59 1.72
C LYS A 5 -9.27 9.16 1.61
N SER A 6 -9.57 8.46 0.51
CA SER A 6 -8.98 7.14 0.22
C SER A 6 -7.46 7.21 0.12
N ILE A 7 -6.90 8.22 -0.58
CA ILE A 7 -5.44 8.42 -0.64
C ILE A 7 -4.84 8.60 0.76
N LYS A 8 -5.48 9.41 1.61
CA LYS A 8 -5.03 9.61 3.00
C LYS A 8 -5.09 8.31 3.81
N ARG A 9 -6.21 7.58 3.75
CA ARG A 9 -6.41 6.30 4.46
C ARG A 9 -5.38 5.25 4.04
N VAL A 10 -5.13 5.11 2.74
CA VAL A 10 -4.12 4.17 2.22
C VAL A 10 -2.74 4.54 2.77
N GLY A 11 -2.40 5.83 2.83
CA GLY A 11 -1.16 6.29 3.45
C GLY A 11 -1.06 5.98 4.95
N GLU A 12 -2.15 6.13 5.68
CA GLU A 12 -2.23 5.80 7.11
C GLU A 12 -2.04 4.29 7.33
N LEU A 13 -2.70 3.45 6.53
CA LEU A 13 -2.54 1.99 6.59
C LEU A 13 -1.10 1.54 6.29
N LEU A 14 -0.47 2.10 5.27
CA LEU A 14 0.92 1.78 4.95
C LEU A 14 1.88 2.11 6.10
N ALA A 15 1.63 3.20 6.82
CA ALA A 15 2.44 3.58 7.97
C ALA A 15 2.30 2.61 9.16
N LEU A 16 1.25 1.77 9.17
CA LEU A 16 1.05 0.73 10.19
C LEU A 16 1.76 -0.59 9.86
N LEU A 17 2.25 -0.77 8.62
CA LEU A 17 2.92 -2.00 8.23
C LEU A 17 4.23 -2.19 9.02
N PRO A 18 4.50 -3.39 9.56
CA PRO A 18 5.72 -3.65 10.31
C PRO A 18 6.99 -3.30 9.52
N GLY A 19 7.83 -2.43 10.08
CA GLY A 19 9.08 -2.00 9.44
C GLY A 19 8.92 -0.93 8.36
N VAL A 20 7.74 -0.33 8.19
CA VAL A 20 7.58 0.92 7.45
C VAL A 20 7.86 2.12 8.37
N THR A 21 8.80 2.97 7.97
CA THR A 21 9.21 4.17 8.73
C THR A 21 8.48 5.42 8.27
N HIS A 22 8.10 5.47 7.00
CA HIS A 22 7.31 6.54 6.42
C HIS A 22 6.59 6.06 5.17
N ALA A 23 5.39 6.58 4.94
CA ALA A 23 4.64 6.38 3.72
C ALA A 23 3.99 7.71 3.31
N LYS A 24 4.15 8.10 2.05
CA LYS A 24 3.53 9.30 1.50
C LYS A 24 2.91 8.98 0.15
N LEU A 25 1.60 9.19 0.04
CA LEU A 25 0.90 9.17 -1.24
C LEU A 25 0.67 10.59 -1.73
N ARG A 26 0.79 10.78 -3.04
CA ARG A 26 0.44 12.03 -3.70
C ARG A 26 -0.09 11.74 -5.10
N ARG A 27 -1.02 12.56 -5.56
CA ARG A 27 -1.35 12.61 -6.99
C ARG A 27 -0.22 13.35 -7.71
N SER A 28 0.20 12.84 -8.87
CA SER A 28 1.18 13.54 -9.71
C SER A 28 0.55 14.78 -10.36
N ASP A 29 1.31 15.88 -10.45
CA ASP A 29 0.85 17.14 -11.08
C ASP A 29 0.63 16.99 -12.60
N ALA A 30 1.26 15.98 -13.19
CA ALA A 30 1.00 15.53 -14.56
C ALA A 30 0.48 14.09 -14.49
N SER A 31 -0.74 13.87 -15.01
CA SER A 31 -1.44 12.58 -15.18
C SER A 31 -2.38 12.10 -14.07
N SER A 32 -3.34 11.28 -14.49
CA SER A 32 -4.20 10.40 -13.71
C SER A 32 -3.37 9.31 -13.04
N VAL A 33 -2.42 9.69 -12.19
CA VAL A 33 -1.54 8.76 -11.48
C VAL A 33 -1.40 9.18 -10.02
N VAL A 34 -1.42 8.19 -9.12
CA VAL A 34 -1.03 8.35 -7.72
C VAL A 34 0.34 7.70 -7.53
N ASP A 35 1.25 8.42 -6.88
CA ASP A 35 2.56 7.92 -6.46
C ASP A 35 2.54 7.65 -4.96
N ALA A 36 2.98 6.46 -4.53
CA ALA A 36 3.38 6.19 -3.16
C ALA A 36 4.90 6.13 -3.05
N VAL A 37 5.46 6.88 -2.10
CA VAL A 37 6.86 6.78 -1.67
C VAL A 37 6.86 6.22 -0.26
N ILE A 38 7.50 5.06 -0.08
CA ILE A 38 7.46 4.30 1.17
C ILE A 38 8.90 3.94 1.55
N GLY A 39 9.31 4.26 2.77
CA GLY A 39 10.60 3.84 3.31
C GLY A 39 10.45 2.73 4.34
N CYS A 40 11.12 1.62 4.10
CA CYS A 40 11.15 0.47 5.00
C CYS A 40 12.52 0.34 5.68
N GLU A 41 12.55 0.09 6.99
CA GLU A 41 13.77 -0.24 7.74
C GLU A 41 14.05 -1.75 7.79
N SER A 42 13.10 -2.56 7.31
CA SER A 42 13.21 -4.02 7.29
C SER A 42 12.65 -4.62 6.00
N LEU A 43 13.10 -5.84 5.70
CA LEU A 43 12.56 -6.63 4.59
C LEU A 43 11.10 -7.02 4.80
N ALA A 44 10.67 -7.19 6.05
CA ALA A 44 9.28 -7.52 6.36
C ALA A 44 8.31 -6.43 5.87
N GLY A 45 8.67 -5.15 6.06
CA GLY A 45 7.86 -4.03 5.57
C GLY A 45 7.78 -3.99 4.05
N PHE A 46 8.91 -4.21 3.37
CA PHE A 46 8.93 -4.29 1.91
C PHE A 46 8.13 -5.50 1.38
N ASP A 47 8.27 -6.68 1.99
CA ASP A 47 7.54 -7.87 1.61
C ASP A 47 6.03 -7.69 1.76
N ALA A 48 5.57 -7.02 2.83
CA ALA A 48 4.16 -6.71 3.02
C ALA A 48 3.61 -5.77 1.94
N VAL A 49 4.39 -4.73 1.58
CA VAL A 49 4.05 -3.82 0.47
C VAL A 49 4.00 -4.58 -0.86
N ALA A 50 5.01 -5.42 -1.14
CA ALA A 50 5.09 -6.18 -2.38
C ALA A 50 3.96 -7.20 -2.53
N ARG A 51 3.58 -7.89 -1.45
CA ARG A 51 2.42 -8.82 -1.43
C ARG A 51 1.12 -8.08 -1.70
N SER A 52 0.92 -6.95 -1.03
CA SER A 52 -0.30 -6.14 -1.22
C SER A 52 -0.40 -5.60 -2.65
N ALA A 53 0.73 -5.20 -3.21
CA ALA A 53 0.80 -4.71 -4.58
C ALA A 53 0.52 -5.81 -5.62
N CYS A 54 1.05 -7.02 -5.40
CA CYS A 54 0.76 -8.18 -6.22
C CYS A 54 -0.75 -8.46 -6.27
N GLY A 55 -1.43 -8.43 -5.12
CA GLY A 55 -2.89 -8.60 -5.06
C GLY A 55 -3.65 -7.51 -5.83
N ALA A 56 -3.18 -6.26 -5.75
CA ALA A 56 -3.78 -5.15 -6.48
C ALA A 56 -3.38 -5.07 -7.97
N ASN A 57 -2.51 -5.96 -8.46
CA ASN A 57 -1.90 -5.92 -9.79
C ASN A 57 -1.14 -4.62 -10.09
N VAL A 58 -0.51 -4.02 -9.07
CA VAL A 58 0.25 -2.77 -9.21
C VAL A 58 1.75 -3.06 -9.13
N LEU A 59 2.54 -2.26 -9.85
CA LEU A 59 3.99 -2.42 -9.87
C LEU A 59 4.63 -1.69 -8.69
N VAL A 60 5.44 -2.42 -7.92
CA VAL A 60 6.37 -1.85 -6.94
C VAL A 60 7.75 -1.84 -7.54
N THR A 61 8.39 -0.68 -7.51
CA THR A 61 9.79 -0.55 -7.87
C THR A 61 10.59 -0.17 -6.63
N LEU A 62 11.80 -0.72 -6.50
CA LEU A 62 12.76 -0.12 -5.58
C LEU A 62 13.13 1.25 -6.17
N GLY A 63 13.20 2.27 -5.30
CA GLY A 63 13.74 3.57 -5.67
C GLY A 63 15.20 3.44 -6.13
N ARG A 64 15.90 4.56 -6.34
CA ARG A 64 17.35 4.55 -6.55
C ARG A 64 18.06 4.04 -5.29
N SER A 65 18.01 2.74 -5.05
CA SER A 65 18.88 2.01 -4.15
C SER A 65 20.13 1.69 -4.96
N GLU A 66 21.29 2.13 -4.49
CA GLU A 66 22.58 1.67 -5.02
C GLU A 66 22.81 0.16 -4.78
N ALA A 67 21.91 -0.53 -4.06
CA ALA A 67 22.03 -1.93 -3.68
C ALA A 67 20.98 -2.82 -4.36
N THR A 68 21.45 -3.53 -5.39
CA THR A 68 21.30 -4.96 -5.70
C THR A 68 19.97 -5.72 -5.58
N SER A 69 19.79 -6.62 -6.56
CA SER A 69 18.75 -7.64 -6.73
C SER A 69 18.09 -8.24 -5.47
N PHE A 70 16.76 -8.40 -5.56
CA PHE A 70 15.80 -8.95 -4.60
C PHE A 70 16.21 -10.19 -3.78
N ARG A 71 17.10 -11.07 -4.29
CA ARG A 71 17.48 -12.32 -3.61
C ARG A 71 18.63 -12.18 -2.59
N LYS A 72 19.22 -11.00 -2.43
CA LYS A 72 20.39 -10.75 -1.58
C LYS A 72 20.32 -9.41 -0.84
N LEU A 73 19.13 -9.01 -0.41
CA LEU A 73 19.04 -7.86 0.46
C LEU A 73 19.47 -8.34 1.86
N GLU A 74 20.67 -7.95 2.27
CA GLU A 74 21.07 -7.96 3.68
C GLU A 74 20.22 -6.95 4.46
N SER A 75 20.48 -6.75 5.75
CA SER A 75 19.85 -5.69 6.57
C SER A 75 20.17 -4.30 6.00
N VAL A 76 19.48 -3.89 4.94
CA VAL A 76 19.63 -2.56 4.35
C VAL A 76 18.87 -1.58 5.25
N PRO A 77 19.54 -0.57 5.83
CA PRO A 77 18.95 0.27 6.87
C PRO A 77 17.74 1.07 6.36
N PHE A 78 17.66 1.36 5.06
CA PHE A 78 16.52 2.05 4.45
C PHE A 78 16.29 1.58 3.01
N LEU A 79 15.17 0.92 2.76
CA LEU A 79 14.68 0.54 1.44
C LEU A 79 13.56 1.51 1.05
N ASN A 80 13.85 2.41 0.12
CA ASN A 80 12.82 3.24 -0.49
C ASN A 80 12.17 2.46 -1.63
N CYS A 81 10.84 2.34 -1.61
CA CYS A 81 10.06 1.80 -2.71
C CYS A 81 9.06 2.83 -3.23
N ASN A 82 8.86 2.77 -4.54
CA ASN A 82 7.91 3.59 -5.27
C ASN A 82 6.82 2.70 -5.84
N VAL A 83 5.56 3.06 -5.59
CA VAL A 83 4.38 2.39 -6.17
C VAL A 83 3.64 3.42 -6.99
N HIS A 84 3.25 3.02 -8.20
CA HIS A 84 2.49 3.87 -9.11
C HIS A 84 1.12 3.23 -9.37
N PHE A 85 0.07 4.04 -9.32
CA PHE A 85 -1.31 3.62 -9.55
C PHE A 85 -1.88 4.42 -10.72
N ASP A 86 -2.55 3.76 -11.67
CA ASP A 86 -3.45 4.48 -12.58
C ASP A 86 -4.65 4.98 -11.79
N ASP A 87 -4.91 6.28 -11.91
CA ASP A 87 -5.95 7.03 -11.20
C ASP A 87 -7.03 7.54 -12.16
N ALA A 88 -7.31 6.76 -13.20
CA ALA A 88 -8.39 7.00 -14.13
C ALA A 88 -9.78 7.02 -13.45
N GLU A 89 -10.76 7.57 -14.15
CA GLU A 89 -12.16 7.46 -13.76
C GLU A 89 -12.65 6.02 -13.95
N VAL A 90 -12.93 5.33 -12.84
CA VAL A 90 -13.36 3.93 -12.80
C VAL A 90 -14.59 3.82 -11.92
N GLU A 91 -15.51 2.93 -12.27
CA GLU A 91 -16.78 2.76 -11.57
C GLU A 91 -16.64 2.08 -10.20
N CYS A 92 -15.60 1.25 -9.99
CA CYS A 92 -15.39 0.46 -8.78
C CYS A 92 -13.88 0.20 -8.58
N PRO A 93 -13.45 -0.11 -7.35
CA PRO A 93 -12.40 0.62 -6.64
C PRO A 93 -11.16 0.88 -7.50
N SER A 94 -10.64 2.11 -7.37
CA SER A 94 -9.39 2.53 -8.01
C SER A 94 -8.25 1.57 -7.67
N GLU A 95 -7.19 1.56 -8.48
CA GLU A 95 -6.02 0.73 -8.18
C GLU A 95 -5.40 1.09 -6.82
N CYS A 96 -5.43 2.37 -6.44
CA CYS A 96 -5.01 2.84 -5.12
C CYS A 96 -5.89 2.27 -3.99
N GLU A 97 -7.21 2.21 -4.17
CA GLU A 97 -8.14 1.64 -3.18
C GLU A 97 -8.04 0.12 -3.11
N ARG A 98 -7.86 -0.57 -4.26
CA ARG A 98 -7.57 -2.01 -4.29
C ARG A 98 -6.27 -2.32 -3.54
N PHE A 99 -5.23 -1.51 -3.73
CA PHE A 99 -4.00 -1.64 -2.96
C PHE A 99 -4.24 -1.41 -1.46
N GLY A 100 -4.98 -0.36 -1.09
CA GLY A 100 -5.41 -0.11 0.28
C GLY A 100 -6.17 -1.29 0.91
N PHE A 101 -7.04 -1.94 0.15
CA PHE A 101 -7.75 -3.16 0.57
C PHE A 101 -6.76 -4.27 0.93
N TYR A 102 -5.80 -4.59 0.07
CA TYR A 102 -4.84 -5.65 0.38
C TYR A 102 -3.93 -5.31 1.56
N VAL A 103 -3.55 -4.04 1.72
CA VAL A 103 -2.80 -3.57 2.90
C VAL A 103 -3.62 -3.74 4.17
N ALA A 104 -4.89 -3.33 4.17
CA ALA A 104 -5.79 -3.49 5.30
C ALA A 104 -6.02 -4.97 5.65
N SER A 105 -6.22 -5.83 4.65
CA SER A 105 -6.36 -7.27 4.85
C SER A 105 -5.09 -7.88 5.48
N PHE A 106 -3.91 -7.46 5.05
CA PHE A 106 -2.65 -7.88 5.67
C PHE A 106 -2.57 -7.42 7.13
N LEU A 107 -2.83 -6.15 7.41
CA LEU A 107 -2.81 -5.59 8.77
C LEU A 107 -3.80 -6.29 9.70
N TYR A 108 -4.98 -6.64 9.20
CA TYR A 108 -6.00 -7.36 9.95
C TYR A 108 -5.53 -8.78 10.30
N ASN A 109 -4.95 -9.50 9.34
CA ASN A 109 -4.41 -10.84 9.58
C ASN A 109 -3.26 -10.84 10.58
N GLU A 110 -2.49 -9.75 10.63
CA GLU A 110 -1.44 -9.54 11.64
C GLU A 110 -1.98 -8.98 12.97
N SER A 111 -3.31 -8.85 13.13
CA SER A 111 -3.98 -8.30 14.32
C SER A 111 -3.56 -6.87 14.67
N ILE A 112 -3.17 -6.07 13.67
CA ILE A 112 -2.75 -4.66 13.84
C ILE A 112 -3.94 -3.71 13.78
N ILE A 113 -4.96 -4.04 12.97
CA ILE A 113 -6.24 -3.32 12.92
C ILE A 113 -7.39 -4.27 13.27
N ASP A 114 -8.50 -3.73 13.73
CA ASP A 114 -9.66 -4.48 14.21
C ASP A 114 -10.83 -4.49 13.22
N ASP A 115 -11.91 -5.20 13.59
CA ASP A 115 -13.13 -5.29 12.79
C ASP A 115 -13.76 -3.91 12.52
N SER A 116 -13.72 -3.01 13.50
CA SER A 116 -14.26 -1.64 13.33
C SER A 116 -13.52 -0.90 12.23
N SER A 117 -12.20 -1.04 12.17
CA SER A 117 -11.37 -0.46 11.13
C SER A 117 -11.71 -1.05 9.75
N LEU A 118 -11.98 -2.35 9.65
CA LEU A 118 -12.40 -2.98 8.40
C LEU A 118 -13.79 -2.52 7.96
N ASP A 119 -14.78 -2.46 8.86
CA ASP A 119 -16.16 -2.05 8.55
C ASP A 119 -16.20 -0.63 7.94
N GLU A 120 -15.37 0.28 8.46
CA GLU A 120 -15.22 1.63 7.91
C GLU A 120 -14.67 1.62 6.48
N LEU A 121 -13.70 0.75 6.19
CA LEU A 121 -13.08 0.62 4.87
C LEU A 121 -13.99 -0.07 3.86
N GLU A 122 -14.76 -1.09 4.29
CA GLU A 122 -15.78 -1.74 3.46
C GLU A 122 -16.81 -0.73 2.96
N THR A 123 -17.28 0.13 3.87
CA THR A 123 -18.22 1.20 3.55
C THR A 123 -17.57 2.25 2.64
N ALA A 124 -16.34 2.66 2.95
CA ALA A 124 -15.65 3.72 2.22
C ALA A 124 -15.30 3.33 0.78
N TRP A 125 -14.93 2.06 0.54
CA TRP A 125 -14.48 1.58 -0.77
C TRP A 125 -15.49 0.69 -1.48
N SER A 126 -16.65 0.45 -0.87
CA SER A 126 -17.68 -0.45 -1.39
C SER A 126 -17.10 -1.85 -1.69
N VAL A 127 -16.32 -2.36 -0.75
CA VAL A 127 -15.65 -3.68 -0.80
C VAL A 127 -16.12 -4.56 0.36
N ASN A 128 -15.75 -5.84 0.34
CA ASN A 128 -16.04 -6.78 1.43
C ASN A 128 -14.76 -7.55 1.78
N PHE A 129 -14.32 -7.50 3.03
CA PHE A 129 -13.18 -8.29 3.50
C PHE A 129 -13.65 -9.68 3.91
N SER A 130 -12.98 -10.71 3.42
CA SER A 130 -13.18 -12.06 3.93
C SER A 130 -12.57 -12.16 5.33
N ARG A 131 -13.41 -12.44 6.33
CA ARG A 131 -12.99 -12.68 7.72
C ARG A 131 -12.95 -14.20 7.91
N GLU A 132 -11.79 -14.74 8.24
CA GLU A 132 -11.75 -16.13 8.70
C GLU A 132 -12.40 -16.20 10.10
N PRO A 133 -13.27 -17.19 10.37
CA PRO A 133 -13.93 -17.35 11.66
C PRO A 133 -13.00 -17.84 12.77
#